data_AF-A0A349YFW0-F1
#
_entry.id   AF-A0A349YFW0-F1
#
_cell.length_a   1.000
_cell.length_b   1.000
_cell.length_c   1.000
_cell.angle_alpha   90.00
_cell.angle_beta   90.00
_cell.angle_gamma   90.00
#
_symmetry.space_group_name_H-M   'P 1'
#
loop_
_entity.id
_entity.type
_entity.pdbx_description
1 polymer ?
#
loop_
_entity_poly.entity_id
_entity_poly.type
_entity_poly.pdbx_seq_one_letter_code
_entity_poly.pdbx_strand_id
1 'polypeptide(L)'
;KGCKNAAEAAEAIGLGLQSFCIPGSVADDRKVGLGHGNLAAMLLREETKCFAFLAGHESFAAAEGAIKIAAKADKVRKEPLRCILNGLGKDAAQIISRINGFTYVQTQFDYFTGKLEIVREIAYSDGPRAKVRCYGADDVREGVAIMWHEGVDVSITGNSTNPTRFQHPVAGTYKKERILAGKPYFSVASGGGTGRTLHPDNMAAGPASYGMTDTMGRMHSDAQFAGSSSVPAHVEMMGLIGMGNNPMVGATVAVAVSIQQAADEGKF
;
A
#
# COMPACT_ATOMS: atom_id res chain seq x y z
N LYS A 1 17.51 20.05 5.15
CA LYS A 1 16.50 21.00 4.61
C LYS A 1 15.75 21.82 5.68
N GLY A 2 16.09 21.72 6.98
CA GLY A 2 15.44 22.55 8.01
C GLY A 2 13.97 22.21 8.27
N CYS A 3 13.52 21.01 7.89
CA CYS A 3 12.15 20.56 8.03
C CYS A 3 11.78 20.44 9.51
N LYS A 4 10.64 21.01 9.89
CA LYS A 4 10.12 20.96 11.27
C LYS A 4 8.88 20.07 11.42
N ASN A 5 8.17 19.80 10.33
CA ASN A 5 7.05 18.84 10.33
C ASN A 5 7.45 17.52 9.67
N ALA A 6 6.77 16.44 10.08
CA ALA A 6 7.10 15.10 9.65
C ALA A 6 6.86 14.90 8.14
N ALA A 7 5.80 15.49 7.57
CA ALA A 7 5.50 15.32 6.15
C ALA A 7 6.61 15.88 5.24
N GLU A 8 7.07 17.11 5.51
CA GLU A 8 8.21 17.71 4.80
C GLU A 8 9.51 16.94 5.02
N ALA A 9 9.73 16.43 6.25
CA ALA A 9 10.88 15.59 6.55
C ALA A 9 10.87 14.30 5.71
N ALA A 10 9.70 13.66 5.56
CA ALA A 10 9.53 12.48 4.72
C ALA A 10 9.81 12.78 3.23
N GLU A 11 9.33 13.90 2.70
CA GLU A 11 9.65 14.33 1.33
C GLU A 11 11.15 14.60 1.15
N ALA A 12 11.79 15.23 2.14
CA ALA A 12 13.22 15.49 2.13
C ALA A 12 14.05 14.19 2.19
N ILE A 13 13.62 13.20 2.97
CA ILE A 13 14.21 11.86 2.97
C ILE A 13 14.03 11.21 1.59
N GLY A 14 12.86 11.35 0.96
CA GLY A 14 12.61 10.87 -0.40
C GLY A 14 13.56 11.46 -1.45
N LEU A 15 13.86 12.77 -1.36
CA LEU A 15 14.89 13.41 -2.19
C LEU A 15 16.27 12.79 -1.96
N GLY A 16 16.61 12.50 -0.70
CA GLY A 16 17.82 11.77 -0.33
C GLY A 16 17.87 10.40 -0.98
N LEU A 17 16.84 9.57 -0.78
CA LEU A 17 16.71 8.25 -1.40
C LEU A 17 16.84 8.30 -2.92
N GLN A 18 16.24 9.32 -3.55
CA GLN A 18 16.31 9.51 -4.99
C GLN A 18 17.74 9.80 -5.46
N SER A 19 18.52 10.55 -4.69
CA SER A 19 19.91 10.88 -5.04
C SER A 19 20.85 9.67 -5.05
N PHE A 20 20.47 8.58 -4.36
CA PHE A 20 21.18 7.30 -4.39
C PHE A 20 20.72 6.37 -5.51
N CYS A 21 19.67 6.73 -6.27
CA CYS A 21 19.28 5.96 -7.44
C CYS A 21 20.33 6.11 -8.54
N ILE A 22 20.79 4.98 -9.10
CA ILE A 22 21.82 4.97 -10.14
C ILE A 22 21.27 5.63 -11.41
N PRO A 23 21.95 6.63 -11.99
CA PRO A 23 21.49 7.29 -13.21
C PRO A 23 21.19 6.31 -14.34
N GLY A 24 20.04 6.47 -14.99
CA GLY A 24 19.61 5.58 -16.08
C GLY A 24 19.09 4.21 -15.63
N SER A 25 19.08 3.94 -14.31
CA SER A 25 18.39 2.78 -13.78
C SER A 25 16.87 2.96 -13.81
N VAL A 26 16.14 1.85 -13.69
CA VAL A 26 14.68 1.88 -13.51
C VAL A 26 14.27 2.62 -12.23
N ALA A 27 15.08 2.56 -11.18
CA ALA A 27 14.80 3.27 -9.94
C ALA A 27 14.92 4.79 -10.12
N ASP A 28 15.89 5.24 -10.91
CA ASP A 28 16.05 6.64 -11.31
C ASP A 28 14.94 7.09 -12.26
N ASP A 29 14.65 6.33 -13.31
CA ASP A 29 13.58 6.61 -14.28
C ASP A 29 12.21 6.75 -13.60
N ARG A 30 11.87 5.79 -12.73
CA ARG A 30 10.59 5.77 -12.01
C ARG A 30 10.52 6.68 -10.79
N LYS A 31 11.60 7.40 -10.50
CA LYS A 31 11.70 8.28 -9.33
C LYS A 31 11.30 7.59 -8.02
N VAL A 32 11.81 6.37 -7.81
CA VAL A 32 11.42 5.48 -6.70
C VAL A 32 11.65 6.14 -5.33
N GLY A 33 12.74 6.88 -5.16
CA GLY A 33 13.01 7.59 -3.91
C GLY A 33 11.98 8.68 -3.62
N LEU A 34 11.61 9.48 -4.64
CA LEU A 34 10.54 10.48 -4.49
C LEU A 34 9.20 9.82 -4.16
N GLY A 35 8.88 8.71 -4.82
CA GLY A 35 7.67 7.95 -4.53
C GLY A 35 7.60 7.47 -3.08
N HIS A 36 8.71 6.99 -2.52
CA HIS A 36 8.77 6.57 -1.10
C HIS A 36 8.52 7.74 -0.15
N GLY A 37 9.19 8.88 -0.40
CA GLY A 37 9.00 10.10 0.38
C GLY A 37 7.56 10.60 0.32
N ASN A 38 6.97 10.64 -0.88
CA ASN A 38 5.59 11.09 -1.09
C ASN A 38 4.58 10.19 -0.39
N LEU A 39 4.73 8.86 -0.48
CA LEU A 39 3.88 7.92 0.24
C LEU A 39 3.97 8.15 1.76
N ALA A 40 5.19 8.23 2.30
CA ALA A 40 5.39 8.46 3.73
C ALA A 40 4.79 9.80 4.17
N ALA A 41 4.97 10.87 3.38
CA ALA A 41 4.41 12.19 3.64
C ALA A 41 2.88 12.18 3.62
N MET A 42 2.26 11.47 2.67
CA MET A 42 0.80 11.32 2.62
C MET A 42 0.25 10.62 3.85
N LEU A 43 0.93 9.58 4.36
CA LEU A 43 0.52 8.91 5.60
C LEU A 43 0.66 9.83 6.84
N LEU A 44 1.53 10.84 6.78
CA LEU A 44 1.73 11.81 7.86
C LEU A 44 0.79 13.03 7.77
N ARG A 45 0.16 13.24 6.62
CA ARG A 45 -0.73 14.37 6.32
C ARG A 45 -2.16 14.13 6.81
N GLU A 46 -2.76 15.13 7.44
CA GLU A 46 -4.11 15.04 8.01
C GLU A 46 -5.19 14.83 6.95
N GLU A 47 -4.93 15.24 5.71
CA GLU A 47 -5.84 15.07 4.57
C GLU A 47 -6.07 13.59 4.23
N THR A 48 -5.08 12.73 4.51
CA THR A 48 -5.22 11.28 4.36
C THR A 48 -5.97 10.73 5.57
N LYS A 49 -7.17 10.17 5.35
CA LYS A 49 -8.01 9.61 6.41
C LYS A 49 -8.05 8.09 6.37
N CYS A 50 -8.02 7.49 5.18
CA CYS A 50 -8.10 6.05 5.01
C CYS A 50 -6.94 5.49 4.17
N PHE A 51 -6.27 4.49 4.74
CA PHE A 51 -5.14 3.79 4.15
C PHE A 51 -5.49 2.31 3.94
N ALA A 52 -5.45 1.86 2.69
CA ALA A 52 -5.81 0.49 2.33
C ALA A 52 -4.59 -0.36 1.95
N PHE A 53 -4.59 -1.59 2.45
CA PHE A 53 -3.72 -2.65 1.99
C PHE A 53 -4.52 -3.58 1.08
N LEU A 54 -4.26 -3.49 -0.21
CA LEU A 54 -4.80 -4.42 -1.19
C LEU A 54 -3.89 -5.65 -1.17
N ALA A 55 -4.28 -6.66 -0.39
CA ALA A 55 -3.45 -7.80 -0.04
C ALA A 55 -3.72 -9.03 -0.92
N GLY A 56 -2.66 -9.80 -1.19
CA GLY A 56 -2.74 -11.13 -1.78
C GLY A 56 -2.84 -12.24 -0.74
N HIS A 57 -3.19 -13.45 -1.17
CA HIS A 57 -3.57 -14.58 -0.30
C HIS A 57 -2.49 -15.06 0.69
N GLU A 58 -1.24 -14.60 0.61
CA GLU A 58 -0.18 -15.00 1.56
C GLU A 58 0.36 -13.86 2.47
N SER A 59 -0.25 -12.68 2.46
CA SER A 59 0.42 -11.48 2.99
C SER A 59 0.20 -11.17 4.48
N PHE A 60 0.34 -12.17 5.36
CA PHE A 60 0.39 -11.97 6.83
C PHE A 60 1.44 -10.92 7.23
N ALA A 61 2.63 -11.00 6.63
CA ALA A 61 3.73 -10.06 6.92
C ALA A 61 3.46 -8.63 6.41
N ALA A 62 2.70 -8.48 5.32
CA ALA A 62 2.39 -7.15 4.78
C ALA A 62 1.40 -6.41 5.68
N ALA A 63 0.41 -7.13 6.24
CA ALA A 63 -0.56 -6.60 7.20
C ALA A 63 0.08 -6.16 8.53
N GLU A 64 1.15 -6.82 8.97
CA GLU A 64 1.91 -6.40 10.15
C GLU A 64 2.74 -5.13 9.89
N GLY A 65 3.42 -5.05 8.74
CA GLY A 65 4.19 -3.87 8.36
C GLY A 65 3.31 -2.63 8.23
N ALA A 66 2.16 -2.80 7.56
CA ALA A 66 1.10 -1.82 7.41
C ALA A 66 0.71 -1.09 8.70
N ILE A 67 0.35 -1.88 9.70
CA ILE A 67 -0.14 -1.40 10.98
C ILE A 67 0.95 -0.67 11.74
N LYS A 68 2.19 -1.18 11.67
CA LYS A 68 3.33 -0.51 12.29
C LYS A 68 3.59 0.85 11.67
N ILE A 69 3.43 1.00 10.36
CA ILE A 69 3.57 2.30 9.68
C ILE A 69 2.48 3.26 10.17
N ALA A 70 1.22 2.84 10.15
CA ALA A 70 0.11 3.67 10.60
C ALA A 70 0.25 4.08 12.08
N ALA A 71 0.54 3.13 12.98
CA ALA A 71 0.73 3.41 14.40
C ALA A 71 1.92 4.35 14.68
N LYS A 72 2.94 4.38 13.80
CA LYS A 72 4.04 5.35 13.90
C LYS A 72 3.60 6.72 13.41
N ALA A 73 2.90 6.79 12.27
CA ALA A 73 2.37 8.04 11.75
C ALA A 73 1.41 8.71 12.76
N ASP A 74 0.54 7.91 13.40
CA ASP A 74 -0.45 8.38 14.38
C ASP A 74 0.15 9.07 15.61
N LYS A 75 1.46 8.96 15.85
CA LYS A 75 2.14 9.66 16.96
C LYS A 75 2.18 11.18 16.80
N VAL A 76 2.14 11.68 15.56
CA VAL A 76 2.22 13.11 15.25
C VAL A 76 0.96 13.63 14.56
N ARG A 77 0.00 12.73 14.34
CA ARG A 77 -1.31 13.07 13.76
C ARG A 77 -2.30 13.46 14.85
N LYS A 78 -3.25 14.30 14.49
CA LYS A 78 -4.41 14.66 15.31
C LYS A 78 -5.47 13.57 15.25
N GLU A 79 -5.73 13.06 14.05
CA GLU A 79 -6.65 11.96 13.82
C GLU A 79 -5.92 10.70 13.36
N PRO A 80 -6.11 9.55 14.06
CA PRO A 80 -5.51 8.29 13.67
C PRO A 80 -5.93 7.87 12.25
N LEU A 81 -4.98 7.31 11.49
CA LEU A 81 -5.28 6.72 10.19
C LEU A 81 -6.22 5.52 10.34
N ARG A 82 -7.29 5.50 9.55
CA ARG A 82 -8.11 4.30 9.41
C ARG A 82 -7.41 3.34 8.46
N CYS A 83 -7.07 2.14 8.95
CA CYS A 83 -6.45 1.11 8.13
C CYS A 83 -7.45 0.02 7.75
N ILE A 84 -7.47 -0.33 6.47
CA ILE A 84 -8.27 -1.44 5.96
C ILE A 84 -7.43 -2.44 5.18
N LEU A 85 -7.87 -3.68 5.17
CA LEU A 85 -7.42 -4.70 4.23
C LEU A 85 -8.53 -5.02 3.25
N ASN A 86 -8.18 -5.18 1.98
CA ASN A 86 -9.07 -5.56 0.89
C ASN A 86 -8.28 -6.39 -0.14
N GLY A 87 -8.93 -6.94 -1.16
CA GLY A 87 -8.28 -7.76 -2.20
C GLY A 87 -8.11 -9.24 -1.85
N LEU A 88 -8.69 -9.67 -0.72
CA LEU A 88 -8.73 -11.05 -0.24
C LEU A 88 -10.08 -11.68 -0.55
N GLY A 89 -10.14 -13.00 -0.73
CA GLY A 89 -11.42 -13.73 -0.68
C GLY A 89 -12.00 -13.73 0.73
N LYS A 90 -13.32 -13.92 0.86
CA LYS A 90 -14.04 -13.86 2.16
C LYS A 90 -13.48 -14.81 3.22
N ASP A 91 -13.17 -16.06 2.85
CA ASP A 91 -12.58 -17.04 3.77
C ASP A 91 -11.19 -16.61 4.25
N ALA A 92 -10.33 -16.15 3.33
CA ALA A 92 -8.99 -15.70 3.67
C ALA A 92 -9.01 -14.44 4.54
N ALA A 93 -9.91 -13.49 4.24
CA ALA A 93 -10.11 -12.31 5.06
C ALA A 93 -10.51 -12.68 6.49
N GLN A 94 -11.42 -13.64 6.67
CA GLN A 94 -11.81 -14.10 8.00
C GLN A 94 -10.64 -14.75 8.75
N ILE A 95 -9.88 -15.64 8.10
CA ILE A 95 -8.72 -16.31 8.71
C ILE A 95 -7.64 -15.30 9.10
N ILE A 96 -7.28 -14.39 8.20
CA ILE A 96 -6.29 -13.34 8.45
C ILE A 96 -6.75 -12.44 9.59
N SER A 97 -8.02 -12.07 9.63
CA SER A 97 -8.58 -11.26 10.71
C SER A 97 -8.44 -11.96 12.05
N ARG A 98 -8.79 -13.24 12.11
CA ARG A 98 -8.71 -14.04 13.33
C ARG A 98 -7.28 -14.17 13.85
N ILE A 99 -6.33 -14.49 12.97
CA ILE A 99 -4.93 -14.69 13.34
C ILE A 99 -4.29 -13.40 13.84
N ASN A 100 -4.60 -12.26 13.20
CA ASN A 100 -3.98 -10.99 13.56
C ASN A 100 -4.76 -10.22 14.64
N GLY A 101 -6.01 -10.58 14.92
CA GLY A 101 -6.89 -9.86 15.85
C GLY A 101 -7.57 -8.63 15.23
N PHE A 102 -7.79 -8.62 13.91
CA PHE A 102 -8.50 -7.54 13.22
C PHE A 102 -10.01 -7.70 13.34
N THR A 103 -10.75 -6.68 12.92
CA THR A 103 -12.20 -6.78 12.71
C THR A 103 -12.46 -7.33 11.31
N TYR A 104 -13.01 -8.53 11.22
CA TYR A 104 -13.50 -9.08 9.97
C TYR A 104 -14.80 -8.39 9.58
N VAL A 105 -14.89 -7.89 8.35
CA VAL A 105 -16.09 -7.27 7.80
C VAL A 105 -16.54 -8.05 6.57
N GLN A 106 -17.63 -8.80 6.73
CA GLN A 106 -18.24 -9.54 5.65
C GLN A 106 -19.22 -8.64 4.90
N THR A 107 -19.09 -8.63 3.59
CA THR A 107 -19.96 -7.85 2.70
C THR A 107 -20.81 -8.75 1.82
N GLN A 108 -21.93 -8.18 1.36
CA GLN A 108 -22.75 -8.71 0.29
C GLN A 108 -22.92 -7.61 -0.75
N PHE A 109 -22.54 -7.91 -1.99
CA PHE A 109 -22.65 -7.00 -3.11
C PHE A 109 -23.85 -7.35 -4.00
N ASP A 110 -24.75 -6.39 -4.17
CA ASP A 110 -25.85 -6.52 -5.12
C ASP A 110 -25.37 -6.16 -6.52
N TYR A 111 -25.26 -7.17 -7.38
CA TYR A 111 -24.79 -7.02 -8.76
C TYR A 111 -25.71 -6.20 -9.67
N PHE A 112 -27.01 -6.18 -9.36
CA PHE A 112 -28.02 -5.44 -10.13
C PHE A 112 -27.97 -3.95 -9.80
N THR A 113 -27.87 -3.60 -8.52
CA THR A 113 -27.91 -2.19 -8.08
C THR A 113 -26.53 -1.58 -7.85
N GLY A 114 -25.47 -2.40 -7.73
CA GLY A 114 -24.12 -1.97 -7.39
C GLY A 114 -23.95 -1.56 -5.91
N LYS A 115 -24.90 -1.92 -5.04
CA LYS A 115 -24.86 -1.58 -3.62
C LYS A 115 -24.07 -2.61 -2.82
N LEU A 116 -23.25 -2.11 -1.90
CA LEU A 116 -22.51 -2.91 -0.93
C LEU A 116 -23.21 -2.85 0.43
N GLU A 117 -23.51 -4.01 1.01
CA GLU A 117 -24.05 -4.14 2.37
C GLU A 117 -23.05 -4.85 3.28
N ILE A 118 -22.92 -4.40 4.53
CA ILE A 118 -22.17 -5.11 5.57
C ILE A 118 -23.14 -6.05 6.26
N VAL A 119 -22.93 -7.35 6.07
CA VAL A 119 -23.81 -8.40 6.62
C VAL A 119 -23.31 -8.97 7.94
N ARG A 120 -22.02 -8.79 8.26
CA ARG A 120 -21.41 -9.28 9.50
C ARG A 120 -20.13 -8.55 9.85
N GLU A 121 -19.97 -8.20 11.12
CA GLU A 121 -18.72 -7.70 11.68
C GLU A 121 -18.30 -8.54 12.89
N ILE A 122 -17.03 -8.94 12.95
CA ILE A 122 -16.47 -9.72 14.07
C ILE A 122 -15.12 -9.12 14.46
N ALA A 123 -15.05 -8.50 15.63
CA ALA A 123 -13.78 -8.11 16.23
C ALA A 123 -13.13 -9.33 16.89
N TYR A 124 -11.94 -9.72 16.44
CA TYR A 124 -11.18 -10.84 17.02
C TYR A 124 -10.21 -10.41 18.13
N SER A 125 -10.13 -9.11 18.43
CA SER A 125 -9.43 -8.56 19.60
C SER A 125 -10.16 -7.31 20.12
N ASP A 126 -9.69 -6.75 21.22
CA ASP A 126 -10.19 -5.54 21.88
C ASP A 126 -9.22 -4.34 21.79
N GLY A 127 -7.98 -4.57 21.32
CA GLY A 127 -6.93 -3.57 21.25
C GLY A 127 -6.89 -2.75 19.95
N PRO A 128 -5.80 -2.00 19.70
CA PRO A 128 -5.61 -1.20 18.48
C PRO A 128 -5.76 -2.00 17.18
N ARG A 129 -5.48 -3.30 17.22
CA ARG A 129 -5.63 -4.21 16.08
C ARG A 129 -7.10 -4.38 15.65
N ALA A 130 -8.05 -4.33 16.59
CA ALA A 130 -9.47 -4.40 16.29
C ALA A 130 -9.96 -3.21 15.45
N LYS A 131 -9.23 -2.08 15.45
CA LYS A 131 -9.55 -0.91 14.62
C LYS A 131 -9.26 -1.12 13.13
N VAL A 132 -8.47 -2.14 12.80
CA VAL A 132 -8.17 -2.49 11.42
C VAL A 132 -9.32 -3.32 10.88
N ARG A 133 -9.98 -2.84 9.81
CA ARG A 133 -11.09 -3.55 9.17
C ARG A 133 -10.56 -4.38 8.02
N CYS A 134 -10.81 -5.68 8.06
CA CYS A 134 -10.36 -6.60 7.03
C CYS A 134 -11.57 -7.12 6.24
N TYR A 135 -11.65 -6.68 5.00
CA TYR A 135 -12.70 -7.03 4.06
C TYR A 135 -12.27 -8.20 3.20
N GLY A 136 -13.24 -9.09 2.94
CA GLY A 136 -13.16 -10.05 1.85
C GLY A 136 -14.13 -9.68 0.73
N ALA A 137 -13.72 -9.90 -0.50
CA ALA A 137 -14.50 -9.66 -1.71
C ALA A 137 -14.51 -10.92 -2.59
N ASP A 138 -15.64 -11.18 -3.22
CA ASP A 138 -15.84 -12.27 -4.17
C ASP A 138 -15.32 -11.89 -5.57
N ASP A 139 -15.28 -10.59 -5.88
CA ASP A 139 -14.73 -10.08 -7.14
C ASP A 139 -14.21 -8.62 -7.06
N VAL A 140 -13.78 -8.13 -8.22
CA VAL A 140 -13.26 -6.77 -8.41
C VAL A 140 -14.32 -5.70 -8.15
N ARG A 141 -15.59 -5.91 -8.51
CA ARG A 141 -16.66 -4.91 -8.34
C ARG A 141 -16.97 -4.72 -6.86
N GLU A 142 -17.11 -5.81 -6.12
CA GLU A 142 -17.27 -5.77 -4.66
C GLU A 142 -16.04 -5.12 -4.00
N GLY A 143 -14.83 -5.50 -4.44
CA GLY A 143 -13.58 -4.89 -3.97
C GLY A 143 -13.52 -3.38 -4.19
N VAL A 144 -13.94 -2.87 -5.36
CA VAL A 144 -14.01 -1.44 -5.66
C VAL A 144 -15.08 -0.75 -4.82
N ALA A 145 -16.25 -1.38 -4.64
CA ALA A 145 -17.31 -0.83 -3.80
C ALA A 145 -16.86 -0.68 -2.34
N ILE A 146 -16.05 -1.61 -1.81
CA ILE A 146 -15.43 -1.50 -0.49
C ILE A 146 -14.50 -0.28 -0.41
N MET A 147 -13.67 -0.05 -1.45
CA MET A 147 -12.77 1.12 -1.50
C MET A 147 -13.56 2.44 -1.46
N TRP A 148 -14.69 2.50 -2.16
CA TRP A 148 -15.60 3.64 -2.12
C TRP A 148 -16.30 3.81 -0.78
N HIS A 149 -16.80 2.73 -0.21
CA HIS A 149 -17.47 2.71 1.09
C HIS A 149 -16.57 3.27 2.20
N GLU A 150 -15.29 2.87 2.20
CA GLU A 150 -14.32 3.35 3.20
C GLU A 150 -13.73 4.73 2.87
N GLY A 151 -13.89 5.19 1.62
CA GLY A 151 -13.33 6.45 1.14
C GLY A 151 -11.81 6.42 1.15
N VAL A 152 -11.20 5.39 0.56
CA VAL A 152 -9.75 5.17 0.57
C VAL A 152 -9.03 6.31 -0.15
N ASP A 153 -8.03 6.91 0.53
CA ASP A 153 -7.20 8.00 0.01
C ASP A 153 -5.86 7.50 -0.52
N VAL A 154 -5.26 6.54 0.18
CA VAL A 154 -3.96 5.95 -0.15
C VAL A 154 -4.09 4.43 -0.15
N SER A 155 -3.46 3.74 -1.09
CA SER A 155 -3.28 2.29 -0.98
C SER A 155 -1.89 1.81 -1.37
N ILE A 156 -1.55 0.62 -0.84
CA ILE A 156 -0.44 -0.19 -1.32
C ILE A 156 -1.01 -1.51 -1.81
N THR A 157 -0.72 -1.86 -3.06
CA THR A 157 -0.98 -3.22 -3.57
C THR A 157 0.18 -4.13 -3.20
N GLY A 158 -0.14 -5.18 -2.46
CA GLY A 158 0.75 -6.27 -2.15
C GLY A 158 0.99 -7.18 -3.35
N ASN A 159 1.87 -8.16 -3.16
CA ASN A 159 2.13 -9.17 -4.17
C ASN A 159 1.07 -10.27 -4.10
N SER A 160 0.75 -10.84 -5.26
CA SER A 160 -0.05 -12.06 -5.39
C SER A 160 0.80 -13.18 -5.97
N THR A 161 0.60 -14.43 -5.60
CA THR A 161 1.07 -15.57 -6.42
C THR A 161 0.17 -15.83 -7.64
N ASN A 162 -0.99 -15.15 -7.71
CA ASN A 162 -1.95 -15.29 -8.80
C ASN A 162 -2.42 -13.91 -9.34
N PRO A 163 -2.13 -13.56 -10.61
CA PRO A 163 -2.45 -12.27 -11.21
C PRO A 163 -3.95 -12.05 -11.44
N THR A 164 -4.75 -13.12 -11.46
CA THR A 164 -6.21 -13.01 -11.63
C THR A 164 -6.91 -12.55 -10.35
N ARG A 165 -6.15 -12.35 -9.26
CA ARG A 165 -6.69 -11.86 -7.99
C ARG A 165 -6.92 -10.34 -8.01
N PHE A 166 -7.84 -9.92 -7.15
CA PHE A 166 -8.55 -8.63 -7.22
C PHE A 166 -7.68 -7.38 -7.04
N GLN A 167 -6.49 -7.47 -6.45
CA GLN A 167 -5.72 -6.32 -5.96
C GLN A 167 -5.44 -5.23 -7.01
N HIS A 168 -4.75 -5.59 -8.10
CA HIS A 168 -4.39 -4.64 -9.16
C HIS A 168 -5.63 -4.15 -9.94
N PRO A 169 -6.58 -5.03 -10.35
CA PRO A 169 -7.83 -4.59 -10.96
C PRO A 169 -8.67 -3.66 -10.08
N VAL A 170 -8.74 -3.91 -8.76
CA VAL A 170 -9.45 -3.06 -7.79
C VAL A 170 -8.78 -1.69 -7.72
N ALA A 171 -7.46 -1.64 -7.53
CA ALA A 171 -6.72 -0.38 -7.49
C ALA A 171 -6.89 0.45 -8.77
N GLY A 172 -6.77 -0.19 -9.94
CA GLY A 172 -6.90 0.48 -11.24
C GLY A 172 -8.31 0.99 -11.52
N THR A 173 -9.32 0.16 -11.26
CA THR A 173 -10.73 0.56 -11.45
C THR A 173 -11.09 1.69 -10.48
N TYR A 174 -10.77 1.54 -9.19
CA TYR A 174 -11.03 2.56 -8.19
C TYR A 174 -10.32 3.88 -8.51
N LYS A 175 -9.07 3.84 -8.99
CA LYS A 175 -8.36 5.05 -9.39
C LYS A 175 -9.05 5.78 -10.54
N LYS A 176 -9.44 5.05 -11.58
CA LYS A 176 -10.19 5.63 -12.70
C LYS A 176 -11.46 6.31 -12.22
N GLU A 177 -12.24 5.63 -11.38
CA GLU A 177 -13.49 6.17 -10.84
C GLU A 177 -13.26 7.41 -9.95
N ARG A 178 -12.24 7.39 -9.09
CA ARG A 178 -11.86 8.55 -8.26
C ARG A 178 -11.47 9.76 -9.11
N ILE A 179 -10.64 9.56 -10.14
CA ILE A 179 -10.24 10.63 -11.07
C ILE A 179 -11.46 11.22 -11.78
N LEU A 180 -12.36 10.38 -12.31
CA LEU A 180 -13.58 10.84 -12.98
C LEU A 180 -14.53 11.59 -12.04
N ALA A 181 -14.52 11.24 -10.75
CA ALA A 181 -15.26 11.95 -9.71
C ALA A 181 -14.54 13.19 -9.16
N GLY A 182 -13.37 13.56 -9.69
CA GLY A 182 -12.57 14.68 -9.22
C GLY A 182 -12.00 14.48 -7.81
N LYS A 183 -11.86 13.23 -7.36
CA LYS A 183 -11.36 12.89 -6.02
C LYS A 183 -9.92 12.36 -6.11
N PRO A 184 -9.00 12.85 -5.27
CA PRO A 184 -7.62 12.35 -5.26
C PRO A 184 -7.58 10.91 -4.77
N TYR A 185 -6.64 10.13 -5.28
CA TYR A 185 -6.32 8.79 -4.77
C TYR A 185 -4.87 8.47 -5.14
N PHE A 186 -4.06 8.13 -4.14
CA PHE A 186 -2.67 7.77 -4.33
C PHE A 186 -2.50 6.27 -4.19
N SER A 187 -1.94 5.63 -5.21
CA SER A 187 -1.77 4.19 -5.25
C SER A 187 -0.31 3.82 -5.46
N VAL A 188 0.14 2.83 -4.72
CA VAL A 188 1.51 2.32 -4.81
C VAL A 188 1.49 0.86 -5.20
N ALA A 189 2.31 0.52 -6.21
CA ALA A 189 2.58 -0.86 -6.57
C ALA A 189 3.89 -1.33 -5.93
N SER A 190 3.81 -2.17 -4.89
CA SER A 190 4.96 -2.76 -4.21
C SER A 190 5.53 -3.93 -5.04
N GLY A 191 6.24 -3.62 -6.12
CA GLY A 191 6.54 -4.56 -7.21
C GLY A 191 7.46 -5.78 -6.95
N GLY A 192 7.92 -6.02 -5.72
CA GLY A 192 8.92 -7.06 -5.43
C GLY A 192 8.49 -8.51 -5.77
N GLY A 193 7.21 -8.74 -6.00
CA GLY A 193 6.67 -10.06 -6.31
C GLY A 193 5.85 -10.10 -7.60
N THR A 194 5.69 -8.99 -8.32
CA THR A 194 4.92 -9.02 -9.56
C THR A 194 5.56 -9.98 -10.57
N GLY A 195 6.89 -10.06 -10.62
CA GLY A 195 7.61 -11.07 -11.42
C GLY A 195 7.53 -12.50 -10.89
N ARG A 196 7.11 -12.71 -9.63
CA ARG A 196 6.75 -14.04 -9.08
C ARG A 196 5.30 -14.39 -9.36
N THR A 197 4.41 -13.40 -9.42
CA THR A 197 2.98 -13.55 -9.73
C THR A 197 2.75 -14.19 -11.09
N LEU A 198 3.56 -13.79 -12.07
CA LEU A 198 3.56 -14.32 -13.43
C LEU A 198 4.96 -14.85 -13.72
N HIS A 199 5.46 -15.79 -12.92
CA HIS A 199 6.77 -16.36 -13.20
C HIS A 199 6.80 -16.94 -14.63
N PRO A 200 7.82 -16.61 -15.47
CA PRO A 200 7.91 -17.06 -16.86
C PRO A 200 7.61 -18.54 -17.06
N ASP A 201 8.16 -19.37 -16.17
CA ASP A 201 8.05 -20.83 -16.23
C ASP A 201 6.65 -21.32 -15.84
N ASN A 202 5.98 -20.63 -14.91
CA ASN A 202 4.64 -21.00 -14.45
C ASN A 202 3.55 -20.66 -15.47
N MET A 203 3.78 -19.61 -16.26
CA MET A 203 2.80 -19.05 -17.18
C MET A 203 3.06 -19.44 -18.65
N ALA A 204 4.12 -20.22 -18.92
CA ALA A 204 4.56 -20.59 -20.26
C ALA A 204 4.70 -19.40 -21.24
N ALA A 205 4.91 -18.19 -20.71
CA ALA A 205 4.95 -16.94 -21.48
C ALA A 205 6.37 -16.37 -21.60
N GLY A 206 7.37 -17.06 -21.04
CA GLY A 206 8.74 -16.61 -21.06
C GLY A 206 8.90 -15.20 -20.46
N PRO A 207 9.90 -14.43 -20.91
CA PRO A 207 10.13 -13.06 -20.44
C PRO A 207 8.96 -12.09 -20.66
N ALA A 208 8.02 -12.37 -21.56
CA ALA A 208 6.86 -11.50 -21.81
C ALA A 208 5.94 -11.37 -20.58
N SER A 209 5.94 -12.38 -19.71
CA SER A 209 5.22 -12.37 -18.42
C SER A 209 5.63 -11.21 -17.50
N TYR A 210 6.89 -10.76 -17.58
CA TYR A 210 7.40 -9.60 -16.85
C TYR A 210 6.80 -8.28 -17.35
N GLY A 211 6.47 -8.18 -18.64
CA GLY A 211 5.81 -7.00 -19.22
C GLY A 211 4.38 -6.84 -18.72
N MET A 212 3.61 -7.94 -18.64
CA MET A 212 2.24 -7.92 -18.09
C MET A 212 2.23 -7.53 -16.61
N THR A 213 3.17 -8.10 -15.87
CA THR A 213 3.50 -7.72 -14.50
C THR A 213 3.73 -6.22 -14.34
N ASP A 214 4.63 -5.65 -15.14
CA ASP A 214 4.96 -4.23 -15.03
C ASP A 214 3.74 -3.36 -15.38
N THR A 215 3.00 -3.76 -16.40
CA THR A 215 1.77 -3.11 -16.85
C THR A 215 0.74 -3.04 -15.72
N MET A 216 0.53 -4.13 -14.97
CA MET A 216 -0.42 -4.15 -13.85
C MET A 216 -0.08 -3.18 -12.72
N GLY A 217 1.21 -2.91 -12.48
CA GLY A 217 1.62 -1.85 -11.56
C GLY A 217 1.33 -0.47 -12.15
N ARG A 218 1.70 -0.25 -13.41
CA ARG A 218 1.54 1.05 -14.10
C ARG A 218 0.09 1.47 -14.32
N MET A 219 -0.85 0.53 -14.41
CA MET A 219 -2.27 0.85 -14.61
C MET A 219 -2.84 1.79 -13.54
N HIS A 220 -2.29 1.77 -12.33
CA HIS A 220 -2.85 2.52 -11.20
C HIS A 220 -1.83 3.31 -10.39
N SER A 221 -0.56 2.89 -10.38
CA SER A 221 0.39 3.45 -9.44
C SER A 221 0.79 4.90 -9.76
N ASP A 222 0.82 5.74 -8.73
CA ASP A 222 1.53 7.02 -8.72
C ASP A 222 3.01 6.82 -8.39
N ALA A 223 3.31 5.76 -7.65
CA ALA A 223 4.67 5.30 -7.41
C ALA A 223 4.73 3.77 -7.55
N GLN A 224 5.67 3.31 -8.38
CA GLN A 224 5.94 1.90 -8.56
C GLN A 224 7.31 1.58 -8.00
N PHE A 225 7.35 0.98 -6.81
CA PHE A 225 8.61 0.77 -6.09
C PHE A 225 9.46 -0.37 -6.64
N ALA A 226 8.87 -1.27 -7.44
CA ALA A 226 9.65 -2.22 -8.22
C ALA A 226 9.07 -2.42 -9.63
N GLY A 227 9.96 -2.55 -10.63
CA GLY A 227 9.64 -3.31 -11.83
C GLY A 227 9.49 -4.77 -11.50
N SER A 228 9.16 -5.63 -12.48
CA SER A 228 9.28 -7.08 -12.28
C SER A 228 10.59 -7.37 -11.55
N SER A 229 10.59 -8.33 -10.64
CA SER A 229 11.68 -8.76 -9.75
C SER A 229 13.01 -9.14 -10.44
N SER A 230 13.21 -8.72 -11.68
CA SER A 230 14.30 -8.92 -12.62
C SER A 230 15.07 -7.64 -12.96
N VAL A 231 14.85 -6.50 -12.26
CA VAL A 231 15.64 -5.28 -12.50
C VAL A 231 16.80 -5.16 -11.51
N PRO A 232 18.08 -5.28 -11.95
CA PRO A 232 19.26 -5.28 -11.08
C PRO A 232 19.37 -4.06 -10.16
N ALA A 233 19.00 -2.88 -10.64
CA ALA A 233 19.17 -1.63 -9.89
C ALA A 233 18.20 -1.44 -8.71
N HIS A 234 17.02 -2.08 -8.73
CA HIS A 234 16.14 -2.10 -7.55
C HIS A 234 16.76 -2.97 -6.45
N VAL A 235 17.35 -4.10 -6.85
CA VAL A 235 18.10 -4.99 -5.95
C VAL A 235 19.33 -4.28 -5.39
N GLU A 236 19.98 -3.41 -6.15
CA GLU A 236 21.11 -2.60 -5.67
C GLU A 236 20.72 -1.53 -4.66
N MET A 237 19.60 -0.80 -4.84
CA MET A 237 19.10 0.14 -3.82
C MET A 237 18.67 -0.60 -2.55
N MET A 238 17.94 -1.71 -2.68
CA MET A 238 17.58 -2.57 -1.56
C MET A 238 18.80 -3.23 -0.92
N GLY A 239 19.85 -3.52 -1.68
CA GLY A 239 21.11 -4.08 -1.20
C GLY A 239 21.96 -3.04 -0.48
N LEU A 240 21.98 -1.80 -0.97
CA LEU A 240 22.68 -0.67 -0.35
C LEU A 240 22.01 -0.27 0.97
N ILE A 241 20.68 -0.13 0.98
CA ILE A 241 19.90 0.25 2.17
C ILE A 241 19.65 -0.97 3.08
N GLY A 242 19.64 -2.17 2.53
CA GLY A 242 19.32 -3.42 3.24
C GLY A 242 17.83 -3.59 3.59
N MET A 243 16.91 -2.89 2.90
CA MET A 243 15.48 -2.84 3.29
C MET A 243 14.50 -3.13 2.14
N GLY A 244 13.41 -3.83 2.49
CA GLY A 244 12.17 -4.01 1.71
C GLY A 244 11.44 -2.69 1.42
N ASN A 245 10.58 -2.63 0.39
CA ASN A 245 9.74 -1.45 0.12
C ASN A 245 8.90 -1.00 1.33
N ASN A 246 8.10 -1.90 1.92
CA ASN A 246 7.30 -1.58 3.10
C ASN A 246 8.17 -1.16 4.31
N PRO A 247 9.27 -1.89 4.65
CA PRO A 247 10.24 -1.41 5.63
C PRO A 247 10.84 -0.03 5.35
N MET A 248 11.19 0.30 4.09
CA MET A 248 11.73 1.61 3.73
C MET A 248 10.72 2.75 3.99
N VAL A 249 9.45 2.54 3.64
CA VAL A 249 8.38 3.50 3.98
C VAL A 249 8.26 3.64 5.49
N GLY A 250 8.27 2.52 6.23
CA GLY A 250 8.20 2.55 7.69
C GLY A 250 9.39 3.24 8.36
N ALA A 251 10.60 3.05 7.83
CA ALA A 251 11.79 3.76 8.29
C ALA A 251 11.67 5.26 8.01
N THR A 252 11.21 5.65 6.82
CA THR A 252 10.98 7.05 6.44
C THR A 252 9.98 7.72 7.38
N VAL A 253 8.81 7.08 7.62
CA VAL A 253 7.80 7.57 8.57
C VAL A 253 8.37 7.68 9.99
N ALA A 254 9.09 6.66 10.46
CA ALA A 254 9.66 6.67 11.82
C ALA A 254 10.69 7.79 12.02
N VAL A 255 11.58 8.02 11.05
CA VAL A 255 12.58 9.09 11.10
C VAL A 255 11.90 10.46 11.02
N ALA A 256 10.94 10.63 10.10
CA ALA A 256 10.18 11.86 9.95
C ALA A 256 9.40 12.24 11.22
N VAL A 257 8.73 11.28 11.85
CA VAL A 257 8.05 11.45 13.15
C VAL A 257 9.04 11.89 14.22
N SER A 258 10.21 11.23 14.29
CA SER A 258 11.24 11.56 15.30
C SER A 258 11.79 12.98 15.11
N ILE A 259 11.93 13.43 13.85
CA ILE A 259 12.33 14.81 13.52
C ILE A 259 11.31 15.80 14.06
N GLN A 260 10.01 15.58 13.81
CA GLN A 260 8.97 16.48 14.30
C GLN A 260 8.94 16.51 15.83
N GLN A 261 8.98 15.35 16.49
CA GLN A 261 8.99 15.29 17.96
C GLN A 261 10.18 16.04 18.56
N ALA A 262 11.37 15.90 17.96
CA ALA A 262 12.54 16.64 18.40
C ALA A 262 12.41 18.17 18.18
N ALA A 263 11.77 18.60 17.11
CA ALA A 263 11.45 20.01 16.88
C ALA A 263 10.43 20.55 17.89
N ASP A 264 9.38 19.78 18.19
CA ASP A 264 8.36 20.12 19.18
C ASP A 264 8.95 20.22 20.61
N GLU A 265 9.96 19.40 20.91
CA GLU A 265 10.72 19.44 22.16
C GLU A 265 11.79 20.56 22.20
N GLY A 266 11.94 21.35 21.13
CA GLY A 266 12.89 22.46 21.06
C GLY A 266 14.37 22.02 21.01
N LYS A 267 14.65 20.81 20.51
CA LYS A 267 16.02 20.30 20.40
C LYS A 267 16.83 20.95 19.27
N PHE A 268 16.17 21.62 18.33
CA PHE A 268 16.77 22.42 17.24
C PHE A 268 15.78 23.43 16.66
#